data_AF-A0A8T4S832-F1
#
_entry.id   AF-A0A8T4S832-F1
#
_cell.length_a   1.000
_cell.length_b   1.000
_cell.length_c   1.000
_cell.angle_alpha   90.00
_cell.angle_beta   90.00
_cell.angle_gamma   90.00
#
_symmetry.space_group_name_H-M   'P 1'
#
loop_
_entity.id
_entity.type
_entity.pdbx_description
1 polymer ?
#
loop_
_entity_poly.entity_id
_entity_poly.type
_entity_poly.pdbx_seq_one_letter_code
_entity_poly.pdbx_strand_id
1 'polypeptide(L)' 'MTKLCPKCSKELVLRRSMYGAFYGCSGYPACKTIVKIPKETILKDKKTS' A
#
# COMPACT_ATOMS: atom_id res chain seq x y z
N MET A 1 -12.40 3.03 -1.72
CA MET A 1 -12.25 2.30 -0.46
C MET A 1 -10.77 2.08 -0.21
N THR A 2 -10.18 2.88 0.67
CA THR A 2 -8.76 2.75 1.02
C THR A 2 -8.55 1.49 1.86
N LYS A 3 -7.53 0.69 1.55
CA LYS A 3 -7.22 -0.52 2.31
C LYS A 3 -6.54 -0.11 3.62
N LEU A 4 -7.16 -0.40 4.76
CA LEU A 4 -6.57 -0.18 6.07
C LEU A 4 -5.68 -1.36 6.46
N CYS A 5 -4.61 -1.08 7.19
CA CYS A 5 -3.70 -2.08 7.70
C CYS A 5 -4.29 -2.76 8.95
N PRO A 6 -4.29 -4.10 9.03
CA PRO A 6 -4.89 -4.81 10.17
C PRO A 6 -4.09 -4.69 11.48
N LYS A 7 -2.85 -4.18 11.43
CA LYS A 7 -2.02 -3.98 12.64
C LYS A 7 -2.13 -2.56 13.21
N CYS A 8 -2.08 -1.55 12.33
CA CYS A 8 -2.03 -0.14 12.71
C CYS A 8 -3.39 0.57 12.52
N SER A 9 -4.34 -0.05 11.83
CA SER A 9 -5.58 0.58 11.32
C SER A 9 -5.35 1.86 10.51
N LYS A 10 -4.12 2.08 10.04
CA LYS A 10 -3.74 3.19 9.16
C LYS A 10 -3.84 2.76 7.71
N GLU A 11 -3.91 3.73 6.82
CA GLU A 11 -3.99 3.50 5.39
C GLU A 11 -2.73 2.82 4.85
N LEU A 12 -2.94 1.86 3.96
CA LEU A 12 -1.89 1.24 3.16
C LEU A 12 -1.69 2.08 1.90
N VAL A 13 -0.49 2.64 1.75
CA VAL A 13 -0.13 3.49 0.61
C VAL A 13 0.65 2.70 -0.43
N LEU A 14 0.32 2.92 -1.71
CA LEU A 14 1.05 2.33 -2.83
C LEU A 14 2.43 2.97 -2.93
N ARG A 15 3.48 2.18 -2.81
CA ARG A 15 4.87 2.58 -3.03
C ARG A 15 5.44 1.80 -4.19
N ARG A 16 6.28 2.44 -5.00
CA ARG A 16 6.99 1.80 -6.11
C ARG A 16 8.47 1.69 -5.76
N SER A 17 9.04 0.52 -6.02
CA SER A 17 10.47 0.24 -5.93
C SER A 17 10.98 -0.30 -7.27
N MET A 18 12.30 -0.48 -7.38
CA MET A 18 12.98 -1.05 -8.54
C MET A 18 12.43 -2.45 -8.88
N TYR A 19 12.04 -3.22 -7.87
CA TYR A 19 11.51 -4.59 -8.02
C TYR A 19 10.00 -4.66 -8.27
N GLY A 20 9.30 -3.52 -8.22
CA GLY A 20 7.85 -3.46 -8.37
C GLY A 20 7.15 -2.64 -7.29
N ALA A 21 5.83 -2.55 -7.40
CA ALA A 21 5.00 -1.81 -6.45
C ALA A 21 4.58 -2.68 -5.26
N PHE A 22 4.48 -2.07 -4.08
CA PHE A 22 4.06 -2.70 -2.83
C PHE A 22 3.19 -1.75 -2.00
N TYR A 23 2.31 -2.28 -1.15
CA TYR A 23 1.53 -1.48 -0.20
C TYR A 23 2.27 -1.40 1.13
N GLY A 24 2.63 -0.20 1.58
CA GLY A 24 3.23 0.02 2.89
C GLY A 24 2.26 0.70 3.86
N CYS A 25 2.25 0.34 5.17
CA CYS A 25 1.49 1.13 6.16
C CYS A 25 2.04 2.56 6.19
N SER A 26 1.15 3.55 6.11
CA SER A 26 1.50 4.98 6.24
C SER A 26 2.10 5.33 7.61
N GLY A 27 2.00 4.42 8.58
CA GLY A 27 2.52 4.57 9.93
C GLY A 27 3.97 4.14 10.16
N TYR A 28 4.82 3.99 9.13
CA TYR A 28 6.25 3.72 9.34
C TYR A 28 6.92 4.91 10.07
N PRO A 29 7.79 4.71 11.08
CA PRO A 29 8.42 3.47 11.55
C PRO A 29 7.61 2.64 12.56
N ALA A 30 6.52 3.18 13.12
CA ALA A 30 5.71 2.52 14.14
C ALA A 30 5.02 1.23 13.63
N CYS A 31 4.75 1.14 12.33
CA CYS A 31 4.22 -0.08 11.72
C CYS A 31 4.96 -0.43 10.43
N LYS A 32 5.73 -1.53 10.47
CA LYS A 32 6.50 -2.06 9.33
C LYS A 32 5.71 -3.06 8.49
N THR A 33 4.37 -3.00 8.49
CA THR A 33 3.54 -3.90 7.69
C THR A 33 3.69 -3.57 6.20
N ILE A 34 3.99 -4.61 5.42
CA ILE A 34 4.15 -4.55 3.96
C ILE A 34 3.24 -5.61 3.35
N VAL A 35 2.45 -5.23 2.35
CA VAL A 35 1.57 -6.14 1.63
C VAL A 35 2.01 -6.18 0.16
N LYS A 36 2.28 -7.39 -0.33
CA LYS A 36 2.62 -7.62 -1.74
C LYS A 36 1.40 -7.33 -2.61
N ILE A 37 1.64 -6.68 -3.74
CA ILE A 37 0.57 -6.29 -4.66
C ILE A 37 0.52 -7.31 -5.80
N PRO A 38 -0.61 -8.01 -6.02
CA PRO A 38 -0.78 -8.81 -7.21
C PRO A 38 -0.85 -7.89 -8.44
N LYS A 39 -0.24 -8.34 -9.54
CA LYS A 39 -0.02 -7.56 -10.78
C LYS A 39 -1.28 -6.85 -11.31
N GLU A 40 -2.46 -7.39 -11.03
CA GLU A 40 -3.78 -6.87 -11.45
C GLU A 40 -4.18 -5.54 -10.76
N THR A 41 -3.63 -5.22 -9.58
CA THR A 41 -4.03 -4.00 -8.84
C THR A 41 -3.33 -2.73 -9.35
N ILE A 42 -2.20 -2.86 -10.07
CA ILE A 42 -1.40 -1.74 -10.59
C ILE A 42 -2.22 -0.79 -11.48
N LEU A 43 -3.28 -1.28 -12.12
CA LEU A 43 -4.13 -0.53 -13.06
C LEU A 43 -5.15 0.40 -12.38
N LYS A 44 -5.41 0.28 -11.08
CA LYS A 44 -6.55 0.96 -10.42
C LYS A 44 -6.20 2.22 -9.62
N ASP A 45 -4.93 2.48 -9.29
CA ASP A 45 -4.51 3.64 -8.50
C ASP A 45 -4.47 4.99 -9.29
N LYS A 46 -5.01 5.02 -10.52
CA LYS A 46 -5.14 6.26 -11.32
C LYS A 46 -6.37 7.11 -11.01
N LYS A 47 -7.06 6.90 -9.88
CA LYS A 47 -8.33 7.60 -9.59
C LYS A 47 -8.38 8.15 -8.16
N THR A 48 -7.93 9.39 -8.02
CA THR A 48 -8.46 10.48 -7.18
C THR A 48 -7.60 11.68 -7.61
N SER A 49 -7.97 12.33 -8.71
CA SER A 49 -8.74 13.59 -8.75
C SER A 49 -7.97 14.77 -8.16
#